data_AF-A0A7C4A913-F1
#
_entry.id   AF-A0A7C4A913-F1
#
_cell.length_a   1.000
_cell.length_b   1.000
_cell.length_c   1.000
_cell.angle_alpha   90.00
_cell.angle_beta   90.00
_cell.angle_gamma   90.00
#
_symmetry.space_group_name_H-M   'P 1'
#
loop_
_entity.id
_entity.type
_entity.pdbx_description
1 polymer ?
#
loop_
_entity_poly.entity_id
_entity_poly.type
_entity_poly.pdbx_seq_one_letter_code
_entity_poly.pdbx_strand_id
1 'polypeptide(L)' 'MLKDIEIAQQAEMKPIVEIARSVGLTEDELELYGK' A
#
# COMPACT_ATOMS: atom_id res chain seq x y z
N MET A 1 -9.43 18.09 16.02
CA MET A 1 -9.25 16.66 15.78
C MET A 1 -9.50 16.43 14.31
N LEU A 2 -8.58 15.79 13.61
CA LEU A 2 -8.74 15.51 12.18
C LEU A 2 -9.80 14.43 11.99
N LYS A 3 -10.53 14.48 10.88
CA LYS A 3 -11.42 13.41 10.44
C LYS A 3 -10.60 12.26 9.88
N ASP A 4 -11.12 11.04 9.92
CA ASP A 4 -10.42 9.84 9.43
C ASP A 4 -9.96 9.97 7.97
N ILE A 5 -10.76 10.61 7.12
CA ILE A 5 -10.39 10.89 5.72
C ILE A 5 -9.20 11.84 5.59
N GLU A 6 -9.10 12.85 6.46
CA GLU A 6 -8.00 13.82 6.47
C GLU A 6 -6.72 13.15 6.97
N ILE A 7 -6.83 12.18 7.89
CA ILE A 7 -5.70 11.36 8.36
C ILE A 7 -5.22 10.44 7.24
N ALA A 8 -6.14 9.73 6.56
CA ALA A 8 -5.80 8.83 5.46
C ALA A 8 -5.11 9.55 4.30
N GLN A 9 -5.55 10.75 3.95
CA GLN A 9 -4.96 11.55 2.87
C GLN A 9 -3.54 12.05 3.18
N GLN A 10 -3.20 12.19 4.46
CA GLN A 10 -1.85 12.62 4.89
C GLN A 10 -0.85 11.46 4.97
N ALA A 11 -1.31 10.22 4.87
CA ALA A 11 -0.43 9.05 4.94
C ALA A 11 0.41 8.93 3.66
N GLU A 12 1.71 8.67 3.84
CA GLU A 12 2.60 8.33 2.72
C GLU A 12 2.38 6.85 2.35
N MET A 13 1.77 6.61 1.18
CA MET A 13 1.52 5.25 0.70
C MET A 13 2.81 4.63 0.16
N LYS A 14 3.15 3.45 0.68
CA LYS A 14 4.22 2.62 0.13
C LYS A 14 3.72 1.87 -1.12
N PRO A 15 4.58 1.60 -2.10
CA PRO A 15 4.26 0.68 -3.19
C PRO A 15 3.83 -0.67 -2.63
N ILE A 16 2.73 -1.23 -3.13
CA ILE A 16 2.17 -2.48 -2.58
C ILE A 16 3.14 -3.66 -2.69
N VAL A 17 4.00 -3.65 -3.71
CA VAL A 17 5.08 -4.63 -3.92
C VAL A 17 6.09 -4.69 -2.75
N GLU A 18 6.30 -3.59 -2.02
CA GLU A 18 7.16 -3.60 -0.83
C GLU A 18 6.51 -4.34 0.34
N ILE A 19 5.19 -4.18 0.49
CA ILE A 19 4.42 -4.84 1.54
C ILE A 19 4.28 -6.33 1.22
N ALA A 20 4.02 -6.68 -0.05
CA ALA A 20 3.96 -8.06 -0.52
C ALA A 20 5.25 -8.84 -0.22
N ARG A 21 6.42 -8.21 -0.43
CA ARG A 21 7.72 -8.80 -0.07
C ARG A 21 7.85 -9.09 1.43
N SER A 22 7.27 -8.26 2.30
CA SER A 22 7.33 -8.47 3.76
C SER A 22 6.58 -9.72 4.23
N VAL A 23 5.63 -10.21 3.41
CA VAL A 23 4.86 -11.43 3.68
C VAL A 23 5.27 -12.61 2.79
N GLY A 24 6.38 -12.47 2.04
CA GLY A 24 6.96 -13.54 1.23
C GLY A 24 6.35 -13.72 -0.16
N LEU A 25 5.56 -12.76 -0.64
CA LEU A 25 5.03 -12.77 -2.00
C LEU A 25 6.03 -12.15 -2.98
N THR A 26 6.10 -12.75 -4.16
CA THR A 26 6.90 -12.30 -5.30
C THR A 26 6.06 -11.49 -6.28
N GLU A 27 6.71 -10.72 -7.15
CA GLU A 27 6.00 -9.85 -8.11
C GLU A 27 5.15 -10.64 -9.11
N ASP A 28 5.58 -11.85 -9.49
CA ASP A 28 4.86 -12.72 -10.42
C ASP A 28 3.55 -13.28 -9.83
N GLU A 29 3.41 -13.25 -8.51
CA GLU A 29 2.20 -13.68 -7.78
C GLU A 29 1.20 -12.53 -7.59
N LEU A 30 1.54 -11.31 -8.01
CA LEU A 30 0.71 -10.11 -7.86
C LEU A 30 0.05 -9.71 -9.18
N GLU A 31 -1.27 -9.54 -9.15
CA GLU A 31 -1.98 -8.79 -10.18
C GLU A 31 -2.19 -7.35 -9.69
N LEU A 32 -1.46 -6.40 -10.28
CA LEU A 32 -1.44 -5.01 -9.82
C LEU A 32 -2.61 -4.22 -10.40
N TYR A 33 -3.30 -3.48 -9.52
CA TYR A 33 -4.37 -2.55 -9.88
C TYR A 33 -4.05 -1.16 -9.36
N GLY A 34 -3.64 -0.25 -10.27
CA GLY A 34 -3.20 1.09 -9.88
C GLY A 34 -1.72 1.12 -9.48
N LYS A 35 -1.38 1.96 -8.48
CA LYS A 35 -0.01 2.14 -7.96
C LYS A 35 0.24 1.27 -6.73
#